data_AF-A0A0T1W331-F1
#
_entry.id   AF-A0A0T1W331-F1
#
_cell.length_a   1.000
_cell.length_b   1.000
_cell.length_c   1.000
_cell.angle_alpha   90.00
_cell.angle_beta   90.00
_cell.angle_gamma   90.00
#
_symmetry.space_group_name_H-M   'P 1'
#
loop_
_entity.id
_entity.type
_entity.pdbx_description
1 polymer ?
#
loop_
_entity_poly.entity_id
_entity_poly.type
_entity_poly.pdbx_seq_one_letter_code
_entity_poly.pdbx_strand_id
1 'polypeptide(L)'
;MKTMLVAVLAAGVAIGVAPPAAAEESAYLNQLSPRLTFLSSEQLLTEGYKVCRYVSVGRPTADAIPMVMDDLQTSVSPALDIISAAIQQLDC
;
A
#
# COMPACT_ATOMS: atom_id res chain seq x y z
N MET A 1 37.29 -16.65 18.41
CA MET A 1 37.39 -16.76 16.93
C MET A 1 36.01 -17.16 16.44
N LYS A 2 35.24 -16.20 15.92
CA LYS A 2 33.80 -16.33 15.63
C LYS A 2 33.65 -16.86 14.21
N THR A 3 33.13 -18.08 14.07
CA THR A 3 32.92 -18.76 12.78
C THR A 3 31.98 -17.94 11.89
N MET A 4 32.44 -17.63 10.67
CA MET A 4 31.70 -16.89 9.66
C MET A 4 30.51 -17.70 9.13
N LEU A 5 29.34 -17.07 9.13
CA LEU A 5 28.14 -17.52 8.43
C LEU A 5 28.34 -17.35 6.92
N VAL A 6 28.24 -18.45 6.17
CA VAL A 6 28.05 -18.42 4.72
C VAL A 6 26.59 -18.80 4.46
N ALA A 7 25.74 -17.78 4.28
CA ALA A 7 24.41 -17.96 3.74
C ALA A 7 24.51 -17.92 2.21
N VAL A 8 24.27 -19.07 1.57
CA VAL A 8 24.25 -19.22 0.12
C VAL A 8 23.07 -18.44 -0.46
N LEU A 9 23.37 -17.43 -1.27
CA LEU A 9 22.39 -16.71 -2.09
C LEU A 9 21.86 -17.64 -3.18
N ALA A 10 20.63 -18.13 -3.03
CA ALA A 10 19.86 -18.67 -4.14
C ALA A 10 19.28 -17.49 -4.94
N ALA A 11 19.96 -17.10 -6.02
CA ALA A 11 19.47 -16.10 -6.97
C ALA A 11 18.36 -16.72 -7.85
N GLY A 12 17.13 -16.73 -7.33
CA GLY A 12 15.94 -16.75 -8.17
C GLY A 12 15.60 -15.31 -8.54
N VAL A 13 15.55 -14.97 -9.83
CA VAL A 13 14.99 -13.69 -10.28
C VAL A 13 13.47 -13.77 -10.11
N ALA A 14 13.02 -13.68 -8.85
CA ALA A 14 11.69 -13.23 -8.55
C ALA A 14 11.71 -11.73 -8.84
N ILE A 15 10.83 -11.28 -9.75
CA ILE A 15 10.42 -9.88 -9.78
C ILE A 15 9.59 -9.71 -8.51
N GLY A 16 10.28 -9.66 -7.38
CA GLY A 16 9.70 -9.69 -6.06
C GLY A 16 9.22 -8.29 -5.76
N VAL A 17 7.92 -8.07 -5.85
CA VAL A 17 7.30 -7.12 -4.93
C VAL A 17 7.67 -7.62 -3.55
N ALA A 18 8.57 -6.92 -2.87
CA ALA A 18 8.85 -7.22 -1.47
C ALA A 18 7.50 -7.26 -0.77
N PRO A 19 7.18 -8.29 0.04
CA PRO A 19 5.98 -8.24 0.84
C PRO A 19 6.02 -6.91 1.61
N PRO A 20 4.94 -6.12 1.56
CA PRO A 20 4.89 -4.85 2.28
C PRO A 20 5.28 -5.15 3.72
N ALA A 21 6.31 -4.48 4.26
CA ALA A 21 6.65 -4.78 5.62
C ALA A 21 5.49 -4.30 6.51
N ALA A 22 5.24 -5.04 7.60
CA ALA A 22 4.12 -4.73 8.49
C ALA A 22 4.22 -3.30 9.10
N ALA A 23 5.40 -2.67 9.02
CA ALA A 23 5.62 -1.30 9.45
C ALA A 23 4.89 -0.29 8.54
N GLU A 24 4.98 -0.48 7.22
CA GLU A 24 4.31 0.30 6.17
C GLU A 24 2.79 0.24 6.33
N GLU A 25 2.25 -0.96 6.52
CA GLU A 25 0.83 -1.19 6.80
C GLU A 25 0.38 -0.45 8.05
N SER A 26 1.17 -0.54 9.13
CA SER A 26 0.86 0.12 10.39
C SER A 26 0.90 1.65 10.28
N ALA A 27 1.85 2.21 9.53
CA ALA A 27 1.96 3.65 9.31
C ALA A 27 0.80 4.17 8.47
N TYR A 28 0.46 3.44 7.40
CA TYR A 28 -0.71 3.69 6.56
C TYR A 28 -2.02 3.67 7.35
N LEU A 29 -2.24 2.62 8.17
CA LEU A 29 -3.44 2.50 9.00
C LEU A 29 -3.49 3.54 10.12
N ASN A 30 -2.37 3.85 10.76
CA ASN A 30 -2.31 4.88 11.80
C ASN A 30 -2.70 6.27 11.26
N GLN A 31 -2.42 6.55 9.99
CA GLN A 31 -2.80 7.80 9.35
C GLN A 31 -4.31 7.85 9.03
N LEU A 32 -4.90 6.73 8.57
CA LEU A 32 -6.25 6.72 8.01
C LEU A 32 -7.34 6.29 9.00
N SER A 33 -7.12 5.24 9.79
CA SER A 33 -8.13 4.66 10.68
C SER A 33 -8.76 5.67 11.67
N PRO A 34 -8.03 6.67 12.22
CA PRO A 34 -8.65 7.68 13.09
C PRO A 34 -9.60 8.64 12.36
N ARG A 35 -9.45 8.81 11.04
CA ARG A 35 -10.21 9.76 10.21
C ARG A 35 -11.32 9.09 9.42
N LEU A 36 -11.07 7.87 8.98
CA LEU A 36 -11.95 7.06 8.14
C LEU A 36 -12.56 5.93 8.96
N THR A 37 -13.16 6.26 10.11
CA THR A 37 -13.70 5.29 11.09
C THR A 37 -14.84 4.42 10.56
N PHE A 38 -15.43 4.82 9.43
CA PHE A 38 -16.46 4.08 8.70
C PHE A 38 -15.86 2.99 7.77
N LEU A 39 -14.54 2.93 7.62
CA LEU A 39 -13.83 1.89 6.88
C LEU A 39 -13.06 0.99 7.85
N SER A 40 -13.07 -0.31 7.57
CA SER A 40 -12.22 -1.26 8.27
C SER A 40 -10.77 -1.16 7.81
N SER A 41 -9.84 -1.57 8.69
CA SER A 41 -8.42 -1.68 8.32
C SER A 41 -8.20 -2.54 7.08
N GLU A 42 -8.98 -3.61 6.92
CA GLU A 42 -8.89 -4.50 5.76
C GLU A 42 -9.33 -3.81 4.46
N GLN A 43 -10.40 -3.02 4.50
CA GLN A 43 -10.82 -2.19 3.36
C GLN A 43 -9.74 -1.16 3.01
N LEU A 44 -9.17 -0.48 4.02
CA LEU A 44 -8.11 0.49 3.81
C LEU A 44 -6.88 -0.15 3.15
N LEU A 45 -6.39 -1.27 3.67
CA LEU A 45 -5.21 -1.96 3.12
C LEU A 45 -5.47 -2.49 1.72
N THR A 46 -6.61 -3.17 1.52
CA THR A 46 -7.01 -3.70 0.21
C THR A 46 -7.00 -2.58 -0.83
N GLU A 47 -7.59 -1.44 -0.51
CA GLU A 47 -7.69 -0.32 -1.43
C GLU A 47 -6.35 0.38 -1.65
N GLY A 48 -5.55 0.55 -0.59
CA GLY A 48 -4.20 1.08 -0.69
C GLY A 48 -3.30 0.25 -1.63
N TYR A 49 -3.41 -1.08 -1.57
CA TYR A 49 -2.66 -1.95 -2.50
C TYR A 49 -3.18 -1.89 -3.93
N LYS A 50 -4.49 -1.73 -4.15
CA LYS A 50 -5.01 -1.47 -5.50
C LYS A 50 -4.45 -0.17 -6.06
N VAL A 51 -4.35 0.89 -5.25
CA VAL A 51 -3.70 2.14 -5.66
C VAL A 51 -2.24 1.90 -6.02
N CYS A 52 -1.44 1.22 -5.19
CA CYS A 52 -0.05 0.90 -5.54
C CYS A 52 0.06 0.13 -6.85
N ARG A 53 -0.77 -0.90 -7.05
CA ARG A 53 -0.80 -1.67 -8.30
C ARG A 53 -1.19 -0.80 -9.49
N TYR A 54 -2.12 0.13 -9.29
CA TYR A 54 -2.55 1.07 -10.31
C TYR A 54 -1.42 2.00 -10.75
N VAL A 55 -0.66 2.57 -9.81
CA VAL A 55 0.45 3.48 -10.14
C VAL A 55 1.70 2.76 -10.63
N SER A 56 1.97 1.54 -10.14
CA SER A 56 3.15 0.75 -10.52
C SER A 56 3.21 0.41 -12.01
N VAL A 57 2.06 0.41 -12.71
CA VAL A 57 1.97 0.20 -14.16
C VAL A 57 2.05 1.50 -14.96
N GLY A 58 2.48 2.60 -14.34
CA GLY A 58 2.69 3.90 -14.97
C GLY A 58 1.40 4.70 -15.19
N ARG A 59 0.29 4.37 -14.53
CA ARG A 59 -0.94 5.16 -14.63
C ARG A 59 -0.90 6.38 -13.71
N PRO A 60 -1.48 7.51 -14.13
CA PRO A 60 -1.59 8.70 -13.28
C PRO A 60 -2.35 8.40 -11.99
N THR A 61 -1.81 8.86 -10.87
CA THR A 61 -2.43 8.74 -9.55
C THR A 61 -3.87 9.29 -9.50
N ALA A 62 -4.13 10.40 -10.20
CA ALA A 62 -5.45 11.03 -10.22
C ALA A 62 -6.54 10.12 -10.81
N ASP A 63 -6.17 9.19 -11.70
CA ASP A 63 -7.12 8.27 -12.33
C ASP A 63 -7.52 7.11 -11.40
N ALA A 64 -6.90 7.00 -10.22
CA ALA A 64 -7.31 6.06 -9.17
C ALA A 64 -8.49 6.59 -8.33
N ILE A 65 -8.79 7.89 -8.36
CA ILE A 65 -9.90 8.50 -7.60
C ILE A 65 -11.24 7.80 -7.87
N PRO A 66 -11.70 7.61 -9.14
CA PRO A 66 -12.98 6.95 -9.39
C PRO A 66 -13.00 5.49 -8.93
N MET A 67 -11.87 4.78 -9.00
CA MET A 67 -11.75 3.41 -8.50
C MET A 67 -11.97 3.34 -6.99
N VAL A 68 -11.26 4.17 -6.22
CA VAL A 68 -11.38 4.19 -4.75
C VAL A 68 -12.78 4.62 -4.30
N MET A 69 -13.37 5.59 -5.00
CA MET A 69 -14.74 6.04 -4.71
C MET A 69 -15.78 4.95 -4.94
N ASP A 70 -15.66 4.19 -6.04
CA ASP A 70 -16.57 3.11 -6.39
C ASP A 70 -16.41 1.92 -5.43
N ASP A 71 -15.17 1.47 -5.19
CA ASP A 71 -14.86 0.31 -4.38
C ASP A 71 -15.27 0.49 -2.90
N LEU A 72 -15.14 1.71 -2.37
CA LEU A 72 -15.44 2.01 -0.97
C LEU A 72 -16.74 2.79 -0.77
N GLN A 73 -17.47 3.10 -1.84
CA GLN A 73 -18.69 3.93 -1.83
C GLN A 73 -18.48 5.22 -1.03
N THR A 74 -17.36 5.90 -1.29
CA THR A 74 -16.92 7.08 -0.53
C THR A 74 -16.88 8.35 -1.40
N SER A 75 -16.72 9.50 -0.76
CA SER A 75 -16.57 10.78 -1.46
C SER A 75 -15.12 11.02 -1.88
N VAL A 76 -14.90 12.05 -2.69
CA VAL A 76 -13.58 12.41 -3.23
C VAL A 76 -12.54 12.66 -2.12
N SER A 77 -12.94 13.30 -1.01
CA SER A 77 -11.98 13.67 0.04
C SER A 77 -11.34 12.44 0.73
N PRO A 78 -12.11 11.45 1.25
CA PRO A 78 -11.53 10.19 1.72
C PRO A 78 -10.74 9.43 0.67
N ALA A 79 -11.16 9.47 -0.60
CA ALA A 79 -10.44 8.79 -1.67
C ALA A 79 -9.04 9.41 -1.89
N LEU A 80 -8.93 10.74 -1.87
CA LEU A 80 -7.64 11.43 -1.94
C LEU A 80 -6.75 11.13 -0.73
N ASP A 81 -7.32 11.05 0.47
CA ASP A 81 -6.56 10.69 1.67
C ASP A 81 -5.98 9.28 1.56
N ILE A 82 -6.77 8.31 1.09
CA ILE A 82 -6.35 6.92 0.84
C ILE A 82 -5.22 6.87 -0.20
N ILE A 83 -5.42 7.52 -1.34
CA ILE A 83 -4.44 7.53 -2.44
C ILE A 83 -3.12 8.17 -1.99
N SER A 84 -3.20 9.30 -1.30
CA SER A 84 -2.03 10.02 -0.81
C SER A 84 -1.27 9.23 0.25
N ALA A 85 -1.97 8.57 1.17
CA ALA A 85 -1.36 7.73 2.19
C ALA A 85 -0.72 6.47 1.59
N ALA A 86 -1.37 5.84 0.61
CA ALA A 86 -0.83 4.64 -0.05
C ALA A 86 0.53 4.93 -0.70
N ILE A 87 0.62 6.01 -1.48
CA ILE A 87 1.85 6.42 -2.16
C ILE A 87 2.96 6.79 -1.17
N GLN A 88 2.62 7.36 -0.02
CA GLN A 88 3.61 7.78 0.98
C GLN A 88 4.09 6.64 1.88
N GLN A 89 3.24 5.65 2.15
CA GLN A 89 3.48 4.68 3.23
C GLN A 89 3.64 3.24 2.74
N LEU A 90 3.04 2.84 1.61
CA LEU A 90 2.99 1.44 1.15
C LEU A 90 4.06 1.09 0.09
N ASP A 91 5.08 1.94 -0.07
CA ASP A 91 6.17 1.78 -1.06
C ASP A 91 5.65 1.41 -2.45
N CYS A 92 4.65 2.18 -2.91
CA CYS A 92 4.32 2.23 -4.33
C CYS A 92 5.47 2.92 -5.09
#